data_AF-A0A920H7C8-F1
#
_entry.id   AF-A0A920H7C8-F1
#
_cell.length_a   1.000
_cell.length_b   1.000
_cell.length_c   1.000
_cell.angle_alpha   90.00
_cell.angle_beta   90.00
_cell.angle_gamma   90.00
#
_symmetry.space_group_name_H-M   'P 1'
#
loop_
_entity.id
_entity.type
_entity.pdbx_description
1 polymer ?
#
loop_
_entity_poly.entity_id
_entity_poly.type
_entity_poly.pdbx_seq_one_letter_code
_entity_poly.pdbx_strand_id
1 'polypeptide(L)'
;MQSHDYLLGMKISVSIVWFKRDLRVHDHAALSAARADGFPILPLYVIEPDYWQQPTASRRHWHFIHDSLIELREDCAFLGQPLGCAHWSNH
;
A
#
# COMPACT_ATOMS: atom_id res chain seq x y z
N MET A 1 15.14 -39.23 -13.86
CA MET A 1 14.77 -37.90 -14.38
C MET A 1 13.49 -37.44 -13.70
N GLN A 2 13.56 -36.86 -12.51
CA GLN A 2 12.55 -35.95 -11.96
C GLN A 2 13.28 -35.00 -11.00
N SER A 3 13.72 -33.89 -11.56
CA SER A 3 14.49 -32.81 -10.94
C SER A 3 13.70 -31.50 -11.00
N HIS A 4 12.36 -31.58 -10.98
CA HIS A 4 11.46 -30.42 -11.17
C HIS A 4 10.72 -29.97 -9.89
N ASP A 5 10.78 -30.73 -8.78
CA ASP A 5 9.97 -30.44 -7.58
C ASP A 5 10.65 -29.54 -6.53
N TYR A 6 11.94 -29.25 -6.66
CA TYR A 6 12.66 -28.44 -5.66
C TYR A 6 12.30 -26.95 -5.67
N LEU A 7 11.66 -26.45 -6.73
CA LEU A 7 11.26 -25.03 -6.85
C LEU A 7 9.80 -24.77 -6.43
N LEU A 8 9.00 -25.80 -6.17
CA LEU A 8 7.59 -25.67 -5.74
C LEU A 8 7.42 -25.39 -4.23
N GLY A 9 8.49 -25.36 -3.45
CA GLY A 9 8.43 -25.34 -1.98
C GLY A 9 8.53 -23.98 -1.30
N MET A 10 9.02 -22.93 -1.96
CA MET A 10 9.22 -21.61 -1.32
C MET A 10 8.05 -20.67 -1.64
N LYS A 11 6.96 -20.80 -0.90
CA LYS A 11 5.93 -19.76 -0.85
C LYS A 11 6.50 -18.55 -0.10
N ILE A 12 6.71 -17.45 -0.82
CA ILE A 12 7.04 -16.16 -0.20
C ILE A 12 5.74 -15.57 0.34
N SER A 13 5.66 -15.42 1.66
CA SER A 13 4.58 -14.67 2.31
C SER A 13 4.91 -13.19 2.27
N VAL A 14 3.91 -12.34 2.01
CA VAL A 14 4.05 -10.89 1.93
C VAL A 14 2.90 -10.27 2.72
N SER A 15 3.21 -9.29 3.56
CA SER A 15 2.21 -8.51 4.28
C SER A 15 1.81 -7.31 3.44
N ILE A 16 0.53 -7.18 3.10
CA ILE A 16 0.02 -6.02 2.36
C ILE A 16 -0.50 -5.00 3.37
N VAL A 17 0.05 -3.78 3.34
CA VAL A 17 -0.44 -2.65 4.15
C VAL A 17 -1.19 -1.70 3.23
N TRP A 18 -2.52 -1.75 3.32
CA TRP A 18 -3.39 -0.87 2.52
C TRP A 18 -3.65 0.45 3.26
N PHE A 19 -3.04 1.52 2.76
CA PHE A 19 -3.29 2.88 3.19
C PHE A 19 -4.61 3.40 2.60
N LYS A 20 -5.47 3.92 3.46
CA LYS A 20 -6.77 4.52 3.08
C LYS A 20 -6.77 6.01 3.35
N ARG A 21 -7.30 6.43 4.50
CA ARG A 21 -7.36 7.84 4.91
C ARG A 21 -6.21 8.24 5.82
N ASP A 22 -5.64 7.28 6.52
CA ASP A 22 -4.42 7.48 7.28
C ASP A 22 -3.23 7.29 6.32
N LEU A 23 -2.57 8.39 5.95
CA LEU A 23 -1.53 8.47 4.91
C LEU A 23 -0.17 8.82 5.50
N ARG A 24 0.23 8.15 6.58
CA ARG A 24 1.51 8.36 7.26
C ARG A 24 2.12 7.04 7.70
N VAL A 25 3.44 6.98 7.78
CA VAL A 25 4.17 5.81 8.29
C VAL A 25 4.33 5.83 9.82
N HIS A 26 4.36 7.02 10.42
CA HIS A 26 4.57 7.20 11.85
C HIS A 26 3.30 6.88 12.64
N ASP A 27 3.45 6.15 13.75
CA ASP A 27 2.33 5.73 14.61
C ASP A 27 1.24 4.93 13.86
N HIS A 28 1.62 4.23 12.79
CA HIS A 28 0.69 3.46 11.98
C HIS A 28 0.57 2.02 12.49
N ALA A 29 -0.47 1.72 13.26
CA ALA A 29 -0.66 0.43 13.92
C ALA A 29 -0.57 -0.77 12.97
N ALA A 30 -1.17 -0.69 11.78
CA ALA A 30 -1.10 -1.79 10.81
C ALA A 30 0.30 -2.00 10.24
N LEU A 31 1.11 -0.92 10.14
CA LEU A 31 2.49 -1.01 9.67
C LEU A 31 3.37 -1.63 10.77
N SER A 32 3.11 -1.27 12.04
CA SER A 32 3.76 -1.87 13.20
C SER A 32 3.48 -3.38 13.29
N ALA A 33 2.22 -3.78 13.11
CA ALA A 33 1.82 -5.19 13.07
C ALA A 33 2.48 -5.94 11.92
N ALA A 34 2.43 -5.41 10.70
CA ALA A 34 3.06 -6.03 9.54
C ALA A 34 4.59 -6.18 9.70
N ARG A 35 5.24 -5.22 10.38
CA ARG A 35 6.66 -5.31 10.73
C ARG A 35 6.93 -6.41 11.75
N ALA A 36 6.04 -6.61 12.72
CA ALA A 36 6.18 -7.67 13.73
C ALA A 36 6.05 -9.08 13.12
N ASP A 37 5.28 -9.23 12.03
CA ASP A 37 5.12 -10.50 11.32
C ASP A 37 6.40 -10.95 10.58
N GLY A 38 7.34 -10.03 10.33
CA GLY A 38 8.65 -10.33 9.76
C GLY A 38 8.67 -10.67 8.26
N PHE A 39 7.52 -10.58 7.57
CA PHE A 39 7.43 -10.75 6.13
C PHE A 39 7.76 -9.45 5.38
N PRO A 40 8.20 -9.53 4.10
CA PRO A 40 8.24 -8.36 3.22
C PRO A 40 6.90 -7.62 3.24
N ILE A 41 6.95 -6.30 3.34
CA ILE A 41 5.76 -5.44 3.40
C ILE A 41 5.56 -4.79 2.04
N LEU A 42 4.37 -4.95 1.47
CA LEU A 42 3.93 -4.21 0.29
C LEU A 42 3.01 -3.05 0.72
N PRO A 43 3.51 -1.80 0.79
CA PRO A 43 2.67 -0.63 1.01
C PRO A 43 1.82 -0.36 -0.23
N LEU A 44 0.51 -0.25 -0.06
CA LEU A 44 -0.44 -0.12 -1.16
C LEU A 44 -1.45 1.00 -0.90
N TYR A 45 -1.67 1.84 -1.90
CA TYR A 45 -2.82 2.72 -1.98
C TYR A 45 -3.72 2.32 -3.16
N VAL A 46 -5.02 2.19 -2.91
CA VAL A 46 -6.00 1.84 -3.95
C VAL A 46 -6.82 3.08 -4.29
N ILE A 47 -6.81 3.46 -5.56
CA ILE A 47 -7.63 4.56 -6.08
C ILE A 47 -9.05 4.05 -6.26
N GLU A 48 -10.00 4.63 -5.53
CA GLU A 48 -11.43 4.31 -5.59
C GLU A 48 -12.19 5.44 -6.33
N PRO A 49 -12.47 5.32 -7.64
CA PRO A 49 -13.07 6.42 -8.42
C PRO A 49 -14.40 6.92 -7.85
N ASP A 50 -15.25 6.00 -7.38
CA ASP A 50 -16.56 6.33 -6.81
C ASP A 50 -16.46 7.19 -5.55
N TYR A 51 -15.40 7.00 -4.75
CA TYR A 51 -15.11 7.85 -3.60
C TYR A 51 -14.76 9.27 -4.04
N TRP A 52 -13.97 9.39 -5.12
CA TRP A 52 -13.53 10.68 -5.64
C TRP A 52 -14.62 11.49 -6.33
N GLN A 53 -15.70 10.85 -6.77
CA GLN A 53 -16.86 11.54 -7.37
C GLN A 53 -17.86 12.07 -6.33
N GLN A 54 -17.64 11.85 -5.03
CA GLN A 54 -18.57 12.32 -4.00
C GLN A 54 -18.58 13.87 -3.92
N PRO A 55 -19.75 14.51 -3.72
CA PRO A 55 -19.87 15.97 -3.67
C PRO A 55 -19.03 16.64 -2.56
N THR A 56 -18.64 15.87 -1.55
CA THR A 56 -17.83 16.31 -0.41
C THR A 56 -16.32 16.35 -0.72
N ALA A 57 -15.86 15.72 -1.80
CA ALA A 57 -14.46 15.73 -2.23
C ALA A 57 -14.14 17.03 -2.97
N SER A 58 -13.99 18.13 -2.23
CA SER A 58 -13.58 19.41 -2.82
C SER A 58 -12.18 19.33 -3.47
N ARG A 59 -11.89 20.21 -4.43
CA ARG A 59 -10.57 20.32 -5.07
C ARG A 59 -9.41 20.52 -4.09
N ARG A 60 -9.68 21.13 -2.92
CA ARG A 60 -8.69 21.29 -1.84
C ARG A 60 -8.40 19.97 -1.14
N HIS A 61 -9.44 19.18 -0.88
CA HIS A 61 -9.28 17.83 -0.32
C HIS A 61 -8.45 16.94 -1.25
N TRP A 62 -8.64 17.08 -2.56
CA TRP A 62 -7.85 16.38 -3.58
C TRP A 62 -6.36 16.73 -3.53
N HIS A 63 -6.01 18.03 -3.53
CA HIS A 63 -4.61 18.45 -3.43
C HIS A 63 -3.97 17.95 -2.14
N PHE A 64 -4.68 18.04 -1.02
CA PHE A 64 -4.16 17.55 0.25
C PHE A 64 -3.82 16.06 0.18
N ILE A 65 -4.75 15.22 -0.28
CA ILE A 65 -4.47 13.77 -0.40
C ILE A 65 -3.35 13.49 -1.41
N HIS A 66 -3.33 14.19 -2.54
CA HIS A 66 -2.26 14.07 -3.53
C HIS A 66 -0.88 14.35 -2.92
N ASP A 67 -0.74 15.47 -2.21
CA ASP A 67 0.53 15.86 -1.60
C ASP A 67 0.91 14.87 -0.48
N SER A 68 -0.05 14.43 0.33
CA SER A 68 0.17 13.37 1.33
C SER A 68 0.60 12.03 0.70
N LEU A 69 0.09 11.68 -0.49
CA LEU A 69 0.50 10.45 -1.18
C LEU A 69 1.93 10.53 -1.74
N ILE A 70 2.39 11.72 -2.11
CA ILE A 70 3.78 11.95 -2.51
C ILE A 70 4.70 11.76 -1.30
N GLU A 71 4.40 12.44 -0.18
CA GLU A 71 5.17 12.31 1.06
C GLU A 71 5.19 10.86 1.55
N LEU A 72 4.03 10.19 1.59
CA LEU A 72 3.93 8.79 1.98
C LEU A 72 4.76 7.87 1.08
N ARG A 73 4.84 8.14 -0.23
CA ARG A 73 5.68 7.37 -1.15
C ARG A 73 7.16 7.48 -0.79
N GLU A 74 7.62 8.69 -0.47
CA GLU A 74 9.00 8.96 -0.08
C GLU A 74 9.33 8.31 1.27
N ASP A 75 8.44 8.44 2.25
CA ASP A 75 8.58 7.80 3.56
C ASP A 75 8.67 6.28 3.45
N CYS A 76 7.78 5.66 2.68
CA CYS A 76 7.83 4.22 2.42
C CYS A 76 9.13 3.82 1.70
N ALA A 77 9.58 4.62 0.72
CA ALA A 77 10.85 4.36 0.02
C ALA A 77 12.04 4.40 0.97
N PHE A 78 12.08 5.36 1.89
CA PHE A 78 13.10 5.44 2.93
C PHE A 78 13.10 4.22 3.86
N LEU A 79 11.93 3.64 4.14
CA LEU A 79 11.78 2.43 4.96
C LEU A 79 12.07 1.12 4.21
N GLY A 80 12.24 1.15 2.88
CA GLY A 80 12.73 0.03 2.09
C GLY A 80 11.97 -0.27 0.81
N GLN A 81 10.75 0.23 0.62
CA GLN A 81 10.00 0.07 -0.63
C GLN A 81 9.00 1.21 -0.84
N PRO A 82 8.98 1.88 -2.01
CA PRO A 82 8.03 2.95 -2.28
C PRO A 82 6.58 2.45 -2.31
N LEU A 83 5.64 3.36 -2.01
CA LEU A 83 4.20 3.09 -2.07
C LEU A 83 3.75 2.60 -3.47
N GLY A 84 3.08 1.46 -3.52
CA GLY A 84 2.40 0.98 -4.72
C GLY A 84 1.03 1.66 -4.90
N CYS A 85 0.63 1.88 -6.15
CA CYS A 85 -0.72 2.37 -6.46
C CYS A 85 -1.44 1.33 -7.32
N ALA A 86 -2.66 0.98 -6.93
CA ALA A 86 -3.55 0.15 -7.73
C ALA A 86 -4.81 0.94 -8.09
N HIS A 87 -5.34 0.70 -9.29
CA HIS A 87 -6.63 1.23 -9.72
C HIS A 87 -7.70 0.19 -9.44
N TRP A 88 -8.73 0.56 -8.67
CA TRP A 88 -9.90 -0.31 -8.50
C TRP A 88 -10.81 -0.19 -9.73
N SER A 89 -11.08 -1.32 -10.40
CA SER A 89 -12.05 -1.41 -11.48
C SER A 89 -13.20 -2.34 -11.06
N ASN A 90 -14.43 -1.81 -11.08
CA ASN A 90 -15.64 -2.63 -11.00
C ASN A 90 -15.85 -3.25 -12.40
N HIS A 91 -15.86 -4.58 -12.48
CA HIS A 91 -16.40 -5.31 -13.64
C HIS A 91 -17.91 -5.40 -13.55
#